data_AF-A0AAV2MT40-F1
#
_entry.id   AF-A0AAV2MT40-F1
#
_cell.length_a   1.000
_cell.length_b   1.000
_cell.length_c   1.000
_cell.angle_alpha   90.00
_cell.angle_beta   90.00
_cell.angle_gamma   90.00
#
_symmetry.space_group_name_H-M   'P 1'
#
loop_
_entity.id
_entity.type
_entity.pdbx_description
1 polymer ?
#
loop_
_entity_poly.entity_id
_entity_poly.type
_entity_poly.pdbx_seq_one_letter_code
_entity_poly.pdbx_strand_id
1 'polypeptide(L)'
;MEFGEETSPAVAFQKDAFDLTVEDVYDISYVIGRDLLKISGSGEEVSDLQFRIVRVLEMFETLVNKYNLSLEELRMERDNLKAELQKALSEGGSRDCTVSPPP
;
A
#
# COMPACT_ATOMS: atom_id res chain seq x y z
N MET A 1 22.29 15.68 -11.15
CA MET A 1 21.35 14.55 -11.00
C MET A 1 21.79 13.84 -9.74
N GLU A 2 21.18 14.15 -8.60
CA GLU A 2 21.40 13.38 -7.37
C GLU A 2 20.81 11.99 -7.64
N PHE A 3 21.68 11.01 -7.85
CA PHE A 3 21.30 9.62 -7.65
C PHE A 3 20.97 9.52 -6.17
N GLY A 4 19.69 9.25 -5.88
CA GLY A 4 19.19 9.11 -4.53
C GLY A 4 20.11 8.20 -3.73
N GLU A 5 20.32 8.55 -2.47
CA GLU A 5 20.87 7.61 -1.49
C GLU A 5 20.21 6.25 -1.75
N GLU A 6 20.98 5.27 -2.21
CA GLU A 6 20.47 3.92 -2.42
C GLU A 6 20.10 3.38 -1.03
N THR A 7 18.87 3.65 -0.62
CA THR A 7 18.30 3.18 0.62
C THR A 7 18.41 1.68 0.57
N SER A 8 19.28 1.13 1.42
CA SER A 8 19.52 -0.30 1.47
C SER A 8 18.19 -1.04 1.51
N PRO A 9 18.00 -2.16 0.80
CA PRO A 9 16.78 -2.98 0.88
C PRO A 9 16.40 -3.37 2.32
N ALA A 10 17.37 -3.31 3.24
CA ALA A 10 17.16 -3.50 4.67
C ALA A 10 16.26 -2.43 5.33
N VAL A 11 16.06 -1.26 4.71
CA VAL A 11 15.20 -0.18 5.22
C VAL A 11 13.73 -0.61 5.22
N ALA A 12 13.32 -1.51 4.31
CA ALA A 12 11.96 -2.04 4.27
C ALA A 12 11.53 -2.70 5.59
N PHE A 13 12.46 -3.26 6.36
CA PHE A 13 12.18 -3.86 7.69
C PHE A 13 11.84 -2.82 8.77
N GLN A 14 12.10 -1.54 8.53
CA GLN A 14 11.86 -0.47 9.50
C GLN A 14 10.51 0.23 9.27
N LYS A 15 9.84 -0.07 8.17
CA LYS A 15 8.52 0.47 7.85
C LYS A 15 7.44 -0.18 8.71
N ASP A 16 6.38 0.58 8.99
CA ASP A 16 5.17 0.01 9.57
C ASP A 16 4.51 -0.96 8.58
N ALA A 17 3.90 -2.04 9.08
CA ALA A 17 3.30 -3.06 8.24
C ALA A 17 2.17 -2.53 7.34
N PHE A 18 1.47 -1.47 7.77
CA PHE A 18 0.40 -0.82 7.00
C PHE A 18 0.93 0.17 5.96
N ASP A 19 2.19 0.59 6.06
CA ASP A 19 2.84 1.49 5.11
C ASP A 19 3.67 0.73 4.04
N LEU A 20 3.69 -0.61 4.11
CA LEU A 20 4.42 -1.42 3.16
C LEU A 20 3.79 -1.40 1.77
N THR A 21 4.68 -1.37 0.77
CA THR A 21 4.34 -1.55 -0.63
C THR A 21 4.77 -2.93 -1.12
N VAL A 22 4.34 -3.30 -2.33
CA VAL A 22 4.80 -4.56 -2.97
C VAL A 22 6.32 -4.53 -3.20
N GLU A 23 6.89 -3.35 -3.50
CA GLU A 23 8.33 -3.16 -3.66
C GLU A 23 9.09 -3.48 -2.35
N ASP A 24 8.57 -3.03 -1.21
CA ASP A 24 9.15 -3.34 0.09
C ASP A 24 9.17 -4.85 0.40
N VAL A 25 8.14 -5.58 -0.03
CA VAL A 25 8.10 -7.04 0.13
C VAL A 25 9.16 -7.72 -0.74
N TYR A 26 9.44 -7.19 -1.93
CA TYR A 26 10.54 -7.68 -2.78
C TYR A 26 11.91 -7.38 -2.17
N ASP A 27 12.10 -6.20 -1.59
CA ASP A 27 13.34 -5.84 -0.89
C ASP A 27 13.61 -6.76 0.32
N ILE A 28 12.57 -7.00 1.13
CA ILE A 28 12.61 -7.97 2.24
C ILE A 28 12.97 -9.36 1.72
N SER A 29 12.31 -9.81 0.65
CA SER A 29 12.55 -11.12 0.03
C SER A 29 13.97 -11.27 -0.50
N TYR A 30 14.53 -10.21 -1.08
CA TYR A 30 15.91 -10.19 -1.55
C TYR A 30 16.92 -10.34 -0.40
N VAL A 31 16.74 -9.56 0.68
CA VAL A 31 17.64 -9.64 1.86
C VAL A 31 17.58 -11.03 2.49
N ILE A 32 16.36 -11.55 2.73
CA ILE A 32 16.15 -12.88 3.30
C ILE A 32 16.73 -13.96 2.38
N GLY A 33 16.48 -13.90 1.08
CA GLY A 33 16.98 -14.87 0.11
C GLY A 33 18.51 -14.93 0.10
N ARG A 34 19.18 -13.77 0.14
CA ARG A 34 20.64 -13.69 0.24
C ARG A 34 21.16 -14.30 1.54
N ASP A 35 20.50 -14.07 2.66
CA ASP A 35 20.93 -14.60 3.95
C ASP A 35 20.67 -16.11 4.08
N LEU A 36 19.57 -16.60 3.52
CA LEU A 36 19.29 -18.03 3.38
C LEU A 36 20.33 -18.73 2.49
N LEU A 37 20.77 -18.10 1.38
CA LEU A 37 21.81 -18.65 0.52
C LEU A 37 23.17 -18.82 1.22
N LYS A 38 23.46 -18.01 2.26
CA LYS A 38 24.70 -18.18 3.05
C LYS A 38 24.66 -19.44 3.92
N ILE A 39 23.47 -19.88 4.31
CA ILE A 39 23.27 -21.03 5.21
C ILE A 39 22.72 -22.28 4.48
N SER A 40 22.33 -22.17 3.21
CA SER A 40 21.74 -23.25 2.42
C SER A 40 22.67 -24.46 2.23
N GLY A 41 23.99 -24.28 2.38
CA GLY A 41 24.96 -25.37 2.40
C GLY A 41 24.91 -26.28 3.64
N SER A 42 24.04 -25.97 4.62
CA SER A 42 24.01 -26.66 5.93
C SER A 42 23.11 -27.90 5.99
N GLY A 43 22.38 -28.24 4.92
CA GLY A 43 21.57 -29.46 4.83
C GLY A 43 20.17 -29.28 4.24
N GLU A 44 19.49 -30.40 3.98
CA GLU A 44 18.15 -30.47 3.36
C GLU A 44 17.06 -29.73 4.16
N GLU A 45 17.16 -29.75 5.50
CA GLU A 45 16.22 -29.05 6.40
C GLU A 45 16.19 -27.53 6.16
N VAL A 46 17.31 -26.94 5.76
CA VAL A 46 17.40 -25.49 5.47
C VAL A 46 16.71 -25.16 4.15
N SER A 47 16.80 -26.05 3.16
CA SER A 47 16.10 -25.91 1.87
C SER A 47 14.58 -25.97 2.07
N ASP A 48 14.09 -26.92 2.87
CA ASP A 48 12.66 -27.01 3.20
C ASP A 48 12.16 -25.75 3.92
N LEU A 49 12.95 -25.23 4.86
CA LEU A 49 12.64 -23.98 5.54
C LEU A 49 12.63 -22.79 4.55
N GLN A 50 13.57 -22.73 3.62
CA GLN A 50 13.63 -21.71 2.57
C GLN A 50 12.34 -21.72 1.74
N PHE A 51 11.86 -22.88 1.29
CA PHE A 51 10.60 -22.97 0.54
C PHE A 51 9.39 -22.48 1.35
N ARG A 52 9.33 -22.80 2.65
CA ARG A 52 8.27 -22.30 3.53
C ARG A 52 8.34 -20.79 3.71
N ILE A 53 9.54 -20.22 3.84
CA ILE A 53 9.74 -18.77 3.92
C ILE A 53 9.30 -18.08 2.63
N VAL A 54 9.71 -18.60 1.47
CA VAL A 54 9.25 -18.09 0.17
C VAL A 54 7.72 -18.09 0.11
N ARG A 55 7.07 -19.18 0.55
CA ARG A 55 5.62 -19.25 0.58
C ARG A 55 4.97 -18.19 1.48
N VAL A 56 5.55 -17.91 2.63
CA VAL A 56 5.07 -16.84 3.53
C VAL A 56 5.24 -15.47 2.88
N LEU A 57 6.35 -15.21 2.20
CA LEU A 57 6.60 -13.95 1.50
C LEU A 57 5.63 -13.73 0.34
N GLU A 58 5.29 -14.77 -0.43
CA GLU A 58 4.25 -14.71 -1.48
C GLU A 58 2.86 -14.37 -0.90
N MET A 59 2.52 -14.99 0.23
CA MET A 59 1.26 -14.69 0.93
C MET A 59 1.26 -13.25 1.44
N PHE A 60 2.39 -12.78 1.95
CA PHE A 60 2.54 -11.43 2.45
C PHE A 60 2.41 -10.39 1.33
N GLU A 61 3.06 -10.60 0.18
CA GLU A 61 2.91 -9.78 -1.03
C GLU A 61 1.44 -9.65 -1.42
N THR A 62 0.72 -10.77 -1.45
CA THR A 62 -0.71 -10.79 -1.80
C THR A 62 -1.54 -9.96 -0.82
N LEU A 63 -1.24 -10.02 0.49
CA LEU A 63 -1.94 -9.25 1.51
C LEU A 63 -1.67 -7.75 1.38
N VAL A 64 -0.39 -7.37 1.23
CA VAL A 64 0.03 -5.98 1.04
C VAL A 64 -0.59 -5.38 -0.22
N ASN A 65 -0.57 -6.12 -1.33
CA ASN A 65 -1.16 -5.68 -2.59
C ASN A 65 -2.68 -5.46 -2.45
N LYS A 66 -3.39 -6.44 -1.87
CA LYS A 66 -4.85 -6.32 -1.66
C LYS A 66 -5.21 -5.17 -0.74
N TYR A 67 -4.46 -4.99 0.36
CA TYR A 67 -4.68 -3.87 1.27
C TYR A 67 -4.54 -2.53 0.56
N ASN A 68 -3.45 -2.34 -0.20
CA ASN A 68 -3.20 -1.09 -0.93
C ASN A 68 -4.28 -0.80 -1.97
N LEU A 69 -4.73 -1.81 -2.72
CA LEU A 69 -5.82 -1.66 -3.69
C LEU A 69 -7.15 -1.27 -3.00
N SER A 70 -7.53 -1.99 -1.94
CA SER A 70 -8.77 -1.69 -1.21
C SER A 70 -8.73 -0.32 -0.53
N LEU A 71 -7.57 0.10 -0.02
CA LEU A 71 -7.39 1.43 0.55
C LEU A 71 -7.59 2.53 -0.51
N GLU A 72 -7.04 2.31 -1.70
CA GLU A 72 -7.15 3.26 -2.80
C GLU A 72 -8.59 3.35 -3.34
N GLU A 73 -9.28 2.21 -3.49
CA GLU A 73 -10.70 2.18 -3.83
C GLU A 73 -11.55 2.99 -2.84
N LEU A 74 -11.34 2.79 -1.53
CA LEU A 74 -12.04 3.55 -0.49
C LEU A 74 -11.72 5.05 -0.54
N ARG A 75 -10.48 5.43 -0.86
CA ARG A 75 -10.08 6.84 -1.02
C ARG A 75 -10.84 7.47 -2.19
N MET A 76 -10.91 6.79 -3.33
CA MET A 76 -11.65 7.24 -4.50
C MET A 76 -13.14 7.39 -4.21
N GLU A 77 -13.77 6.41 -3.56
CA GLU A 77 -15.18 6.47 -3.18
C GLU A 77 -15.45 7.66 -2.24
N ARG A 78 -14.59 7.83 -1.22
CA ARG A 78 -14.68 8.96 -0.29
C ARG A 78 -14.53 10.31 -1.00
N ASP A 79 -13.63 10.42 -1.96
CA ASP A 79 -13.42 11.67 -2.69
C ASP A 79 -14.58 11.98 -3.64
N ASN A 80 -15.16 10.96 -4.29
CA ASN A 80 -16.39 11.12 -5.07
C ASN A 80 -17.57 11.59 -4.20
N LEU A 81 -17.78 10.96 -3.04
CA LEU A 81 -18.84 11.36 -2.09
C LEU A 81 -18.65 12.80 -1.59
N LYS A 82 -17.41 13.22 -1.31
CA LYS A 82 -17.12 14.61 -0.93
C LYS A 82 -17.46 15.59 -2.06
N ALA A 83 -17.16 15.24 -3.31
CA ALA A 83 -17.48 16.07 -4.47
C ALA A 83 -18.99 16.19 -4.70
N GLU A 84 -19.72 15.08 -4.58
CA GLU A 84 -21.19 15.06 -4.66
C GLU A 84 -21.83 15.92 -3.56
N LEU A 85 -21.34 15.80 -2.32
CA LEU A 85 -21.81 16.61 -1.20
C LEU A 85 -21.56 18.11 -1.44
N GLN A 86 -20.36 18.48 -1.90
CA GLN A 86 -20.02 19.87 -2.19
C GLN A 86 -20.92 20.46 -3.29
N LYS A 87 -21.19 19.69 -4.33
CA LYS A 87 -22.12 20.08 -5.40
C LYS A 87 -23.53 20.30 -4.85
N ALA A 88 -24.04 19.35 -4.04
CA ALA A 88 -25.38 19.46 -3.44
C ALA A 88 -25.51 20.69 -2.54
N LEU A 89 -24.48 21.01 -1.74
CA LEU A 89 -24.44 22.21 -0.90
C LEU A 89 -24.43 23.50 -1.75
N SER A 90 -23.68 23.52 -2.85
CA SER A 90 -23.64 24.66 -3.77
C SER A 90 -24.97 24.88 -4.50
N GLU A 91 -25.67 23.80 -4.87
CA GLU A 91 -26.99 23.87 -5.50
C GLU A 91 -28.08 24.28 -4.50
N GLY A 92 -27.99 23.82 -3.24
CA GLY A 92 -28.89 24.22 -2.16
C GLY A 92 -28.82 25.71 -1.82
N GLY A 93 -27.63 26.32 -1.90
CA GLY A 93 -27.45 27.77 -1.71
C GLY A 93 -28.02 28.64 -2.83
N SER A 94 -28.23 28.10 -4.03
CA SER A 94 -28.78 28.86 -5.17
C SER A 94 -30.32 28.91 -5.19
N ARG A 95 -31.01 28.10 -4.37
CA ARG A 95 -32.48 28.01 -4.39
C ARG A 95 -33.18 28.98 -3.44
N ASP A 96 -32.44 29.73 -2.62
CA ASP A 96 -32.98 30.62 -1.58
C ASP A 96 -32.97 32.12 -1.96
N CYS A 97 -32.53 32.50 -3.16
CA CYS A 97 -32.48 33.91 -3.60
C CYS A 97 -33.62 34.37 -4.53
N THR A 98 -34.67 33.57 -4.73
CA THR A 98 -35.84 33.97 -5.54
C THR A 98 -37.08 34.15 -4.67
N VAL A 99 -37.06 35.15 -3.77
CA VAL A 99 -38.30 35.70 -3.20
C VAL A 99 -38.46 37.13 -3.72
N SER A 100 -39.33 37.29 -4.71
CA SER A 100 -39.72 38.59 -5.27
C SER A 100 -40.49 39.42 -4.24
N PRO A 101 -40.30 40.75 -4.16
CA PRO A 101 -41.14 41.60 -3.31
C PRO A 101 -42.55 41.80 -3.94
N PRO A 102 -43.62 41.85 -3.12
CA PRO A 102 -44.99 42.03 -3.59
C PRO A 102 -45.27 43.49 -4.05
N PRO A 103 -46.35 43.71 -4.82
CA PRO A 103 -46.61 44.93 -5.60
C PRO A 103 -46.93 46.19 -4.76
#